data_AF-A0A7C6A9Z2-F1
#
_entry.id   AF-A0A7C6A9Z2-F1
#
_cell.length_a   1.000
_cell.length_b   1.000
_cell.length_c   1.000
_cell.angle_alpha   90.00
_cell.angle_beta   90.00
_cell.angle_gamma   90.00
#
_symmetry.space_group_name_H-M   'P 1'
#
loop_
_entity.id
_entity.type
_entity.pdbx_description
1 polymer ?
#
loop_
_entity_poly.entity_id
_entity_poly.type
_entity_poly.pdbx_seq_one_letter_code
_entity_poly.pdbx_strand_id
1 'polypeptide(L)'
;MGAFICTLSEWDWETTLTKGIYGNRYFKEGTNQPHQDIQQLSIIRDLISIKEGDLFFFHIRGKQTIHGVYESRSEAFFDNTPIWLDSTEKFPYRFLFQPTRKYLYLCQADANIDVHSLYELIDSGQIISLVTLEFEQNIEARSVRKILVEDALKIIRLLHRDFRLRSSPAKINFNPVQLPNTYRPIKENLFKVGNIENAIKAVMLYKLANGDSTLKNILTLPPNYDFVNEFFIAQTTRKAIDILIKAPNFLVILEFKTKKCDITALKQSLYYRDLLIQRTWVNNDDKILLGLVAQSFTNELFDSVKKINCVNEQVKLLSMYQAIISGQISTMLHHLNSSTPLEKLKKDPYAFNEVFSYNKDFKVTLVKELSEYKVLVFEKKYNNTAEISFVMFIEEEVNAITIKTFMHLYKNFVLSLSHRNFREVEPLIIAKSYSDEAIEIIEEYNSKYEKRKPFRLFTYK
;
A
#
# COMPACT_ATOMS: atom_id res chain seq x y z
N MET A 1 -7.54 -12.20 8.55
CA MET A 1 -6.79 -13.45 8.54
C MET A 1 -6.13 -13.59 7.18
N GLY A 2 -4.80 -13.53 7.13
CA GLY A 2 -3.96 -13.86 5.99
C GLY A 2 -3.28 -15.22 6.18
N ALA A 3 -2.43 -15.60 5.23
CA ALA A 3 -1.63 -16.81 5.31
C ALA A 3 -0.22 -16.61 4.74
N PHE A 4 0.75 -17.35 5.28
CA PHE A 4 2.17 -17.19 4.94
C PHE A 4 2.89 -18.53 4.89
N ILE A 5 3.90 -18.62 4.01
CA ILE A 5 4.90 -19.69 4.03
C ILE A 5 6.24 -19.11 4.48
N CYS A 6 6.81 -19.69 5.53
CA CYS A 6 8.09 -19.31 6.11
C CYS A 6 9.13 -20.38 5.81
N THR A 7 10.28 -19.98 5.29
CA THR A 7 11.36 -20.89 4.90
C THR A 7 12.49 -20.83 5.92
N LEU A 8 12.94 -21.98 6.40
CA LEU A 8 14.03 -22.08 7.36
C LEU A 8 14.88 -23.34 7.14
N SER A 9 15.99 -23.42 7.88
CA SER A 9 16.86 -24.60 7.89
C SER A 9 16.25 -25.73 8.72
N GLU A 10 16.72 -26.96 8.48
CA GLU A 10 16.37 -28.10 9.33
C GLU A 10 16.89 -27.93 10.77
N TRP A 11 18.07 -27.32 10.93
CA TRP A 11 18.70 -27.06 12.23
C TRP A 11 17.87 -26.14 13.13
N ASP A 12 17.21 -25.14 12.53
CA ASP A 12 16.43 -24.17 13.28
C ASP A 12 15.01 -24.66 13.58
N TRP A 13 14.53 -25.70 12.88
CA TRP A 13 13.13 -26.11 12.91
C TRP A 13 12.64 -26.50 14.29
N GLU A 14 13.37 -27.39 14.97
CA GLU A 14 12.94 -27.90 16.28
C GLU A 14 12.81 -26.76 17.31
N THR A 15 13.79 -25.85 17.33
CA THR A 15 13.76 -24.68 18.22
C THR A 15 12.59 -23.77 17.87
N THR A 16 12.39 -23.46 16.58
CA THR A 16 11.29 -22.62 16.11
C THR A 16 9.93 -23.21 16.46
N LEU A 17 9.74 -24.51 16.19
CA LEU A 17 8.50 -25.24 16.42
C LEU A 17 8.15 -25.30 17.90
N THR A 18 9.08 -25.78 18.74
CA THR A 18 8.83 -25.99 20.17
C THR A 18 8.64 -24.68 20.91
N LYS A 19 9.42 -23.65 20.56
CA LYS A 19 9.32 -22.31 21.18
C LYS A 19 8.21 -21.44 20.60
N GLY A 20 7.53 -21.88 19.53
CA GLY A 20 6.45 -21.11 18.90
C GLY A 20 6.91 -19.71 18.47
N ILE A 21 8.10 -19.63 17.87
CA ILE A 21 8.70 -18.37 17.40
C ILE A 21 9.48 -18.58 16.10
N TYR A 22 9.20 -17.73 15.13
CA TYR A 22 9.98 -17.64 13.89
C TYR A 22 10.91 -16.42 13.96
N GLY A 23 12.07 -16.53 13.31
CA GLY A 23 13.01 -15.43 13.15
C GLY A 23 13.60 -15.42 11.74
N ASN A 24 13.83 -14.23 11.20
CA ASN A 24 14.50 -14.03 9.92
C ASN A 24 15.87 -13.35 10.10
N ARG A 25 16.78 -13.62 9.17
CA ARG A 25 18.19 -13.23 9.21
C ARG A 25 18.38 -11.72 9.22
N TYR A 26 19.43 -11.26 9.92
CA TYR A 26 19.97 -9.90 9.80
C TYR A 26 21.28 -9.89 9.00
N PHE A 27 22.06 -10.96 9.09
CA PHE A 27 23.31 -11.16 8.37
C PHE A 27 23.09 -12.07 7.16
N LYS A 28 23.91 -11.88 6.12
CA LYS A 28 23.92 -12.78 4.97
C LYS A 28 24.35 -14.17 5.43
N GLU A 29 23.69 -15.20 4.90
CA GLU A 29 23.92 -16.60 5.23
C GLU A 29 25.41 -16.98 5.17
N GLY A 30 25.92 -17.58 6.26
CA GLY A 30 27.31 -17.99 6.38
C GLY A 30 28.32 -16.85 6.61
N THR A 31 27.87 -15.62 6.89
CA THR A 31 28.75 -14.47 7.09
C THR A 31 28.33 -13.61 8.27
N ASN A 32 29.24 -12.74 8.73
CA ASN A 32 28.94 -11.67 9.69
C ASN A 32 28.60 -10.33 9.00
N GLN A 33 28.35 -10.35 7.68
CA GLN A 33 28.01 -9.14 6.94
C GLN A 33 26.51 -8.88 7.02
N PRO A 34 26.06 -7.71 7.51
CA PRO A 34 24.65 -7.41 7.57
C PRO A 34 24.07 -7.32 6.15
N HIS A 35 22.78 -7.65 6.04
CA HIS A 35 22.01 -7.32 4.85
C HIS A 35 22.06 -5.81 4.59
N GLN A 36 22.11 -5.41 3.32
CA GLN A 36 21.98 -4.00 2.95
C GLN A 36 20.54 -3.55 3.21
N ASP A 37 20.35 -2.23 3.29
CA ASP A 37 19.05 -1.60 3.54
C ASP A 37 17.91 -2.14 2.68
N ILE A 38 18.15 -2.36 1.38
CA ILE A 38 17.15 -2.87 0.44
C ILE A 38 16.67 -4.28 0.86
N GLN A 39 17.59 -5.14 1.30
CA GLN A 39 17.29 -6.49 1.74
C GLN A 39 16.63 -6.50 3.13
N GLN A 40 17.10 -5.66 4.06
CA GLN A 40 16.44 -5.52 5.37
C GLN A 40 14.99 -5.02 5.22
N LEU A 41 14.76 -4.03 4.35
CA LEU A 41 13.42 -3.53 4.07
C LEU A 41 12.56 -4.53 3.29
N SER A 42 13.17 -5.41 2.48
CA SER A 42 12.47 -6.55 1.88
C SER A 42 11.96 -7.53 2.93
N ILE A 43 12.78 -7.84 3.95
CA ILE A 43 12.37 -8.69 5.07
C ILE A 43 11.22 -8.04 5.85
N ILE A 44 11.33 -6.74 6.14
CA ILE A 44 10.27 -6.00 6.83
C ILE A 44 8.98 -6.00 5.99
N ARG A 45 9.06 -5.73 4.68
CA ARG A 45 7.93 -5.77 3.74
C ARG A 45 7.18 -7.10 3.82
N ASP A 46 7.90 -8.22 3.86
CA ASP A 46 7.30 -9.56 3.89
C ASP A 46 6.64 -9.89 5.24
N LEU A 47 7.07 -9.26 6.33
CA LEU A 47 6.59 -9.52 7.69
C LEU A 47 5.52 -8.53 8.20
N ILE A 48 5.53 -7.29 7.69
CA ILE A 48 4.77 -6.17 8.30
C ILE A 48 3.25 -6.32 8.26
N SER A 49 2.75 -7.20 7.41
CA SER A 49 1.31 -7.47 7.28
C SER A 49 0.79 -8.59 8.18
N ILE A 50 1.66 -9.23 8.98
CA ILE A 50 1.29 -10.29 9.91
C ILE A 50 0.44 -9.73 11.05
N LYS A 51 -0.72 -10.35 11.27
CA LYS A 51 -1.64 -10.09 12.38
C LYS A 51 -1.88 -11.35 13.20
N GLU A 52 -2.35 -11.17 14.43
CA GLU A 52 -2.84 -12.27 15.25
C GLU A 52 -3.94 -13.05 14.52
N GLY A 53 -3.88 -14.38 14.62
CA GLY A 53 -4.78 -15.29 13.92
C GLY A 53 -4.42 -15.61 12.46
N ASP A 54 -3.40 -14.98 11.87
CA ASP A 54 -2.93 -15.35 10.53
C ASP A 54 -2.32 -16.76 10.51
N LEU A 55 -2.43 -17.46 9.37
CA LEU A 55 -1.98 -18.84 9.24
C LEU A 55 -0.53 -18.94 8.77
N PHE A 56 0.22 -19.90 9.31
CA PHE A 56 1.60 -20.18 8.92
C PHE A 56 1.82 -21.63 8.52
N PHE A 57 2.63 -21.77 7.48
CA PHE A 57 3.24 -23.02 7.04
C PHE A 57 4.76 -22.84 7.01
N PHE A 58 5.50 -23.90 7.29
CA PHE A 58 6.95 -23.86 7.38
C PHE A 58 7.58 -24.76 6.33
N HIS A 59 8.29 -24.18 5.38
CA HIS A 59 9.09 -24.89 4.40
C HIS A 59 10.48 -25.19 4.98
N ILE A 60 10.80 -26.46 5.16
CA ILE A 60 12.09 -26.92 5.70
C ILE A 60 13.01 -27.30 4.53
N ARG A 61 13.97 -26.41 4.21
CA ARG A 61 14.79 -26.51 2.99
C ARG A 61 15.53 -27.84 2.84
N GLY A 62 16.13 -28.34 3.93
CA GLY A 62 16.90 -29.59 3.91
C GLY A 62 16.04 -30.81 3.65
N LYS A 63 14.78 -30.79 4.10
CA LYS A 63 13.84 -31.90 3.98
C LYS A 63 12.94 -31.82 2.74
N GLN A 64 12.87 -30.64 2.11
CA GLN A 64 11.93 -30.36 1.01
C GLN A 64 10.48 -30.67 1.42
N THR A 65 10.11 -30.26 2.64
CA THR A 65 8.78 -30.49 3.21
C THR A 65 8.12 -29.18 3.65
N ILE A 66 6.79 -29.18 3.69
CA ILE A 66 5.98 -28.07 4.22
C ILE A 66 5.22 -28.58 5.43
N HIS A 67 5.48 -27.98 6.59
CA HIS A 67 4.90 -28.32 7.89
C HIS A 67 3.81 -27.31 8.27
N GLY A 68 2.77 -27.73 8.99
CA GLY A 68 1.65 -26.83 9.33
C GLY A 68 0.41 -27.58 9.84
N VAL A 69 -0.56 -26.91 10.44
CA VAL A 69 -1.00 -25.51 10.25
C VAL A 69 -0.90 -24.74 11.56
N TYR A 70 -0.18 -23.61 11.61
CA TYR A 70 -0.03 -22.81 12.83
C TYR A 70 -0.74 -21.46 12.71
N GLU A 71 -1.05 -20.82 13.84
CA GLU A 71 -1.68 -19.50 13.89
C GLU A 71 -0.79 -18.48 14.60
N SER A 72 -0.77 -17.25 14.10
CA SER A 72 -0.06 -16.14 14.74
C SER A 72 -0.67 -15.79 16.09
N ARG A 73 0.17 -15.45 17.06
CA ARG A 73 -0.24 -14.87 18.35
C ARG A 73 0.44 -13.54 18.66
N SER A 74 1.12 -12.95 17.67
CA SER A 74 1.62 -11.59 17.76
C SER A 74 1.68 -10.94 16.38
N GLU A 75 1.80 -9.62 16.34
CA GLU A 75 2.36 -8.95 15.15
C GLU A 75 3.86 -9.28 15.02
N ALA A 76 4.44 -8.98 13.87
CA ALA A 76 5.89 -9.08 13.69
C ALA A 76 6.63 -7.98 14.48
N PHE A 77 7.83 -8.31 14.96
CA PHE A 77 8.65 -7.43 15.80
C PHE A 77 10.15 -7.64 15.57
N PHE A 78 10.94 -6.76 16.15
CA PHE A 78 12.38 -6.82 16.19
C PHE A 78 12.87 -7.08 17.62
N ASP A 79 13.66 -8.13 17.82
CA ASP A 79 14.30 -8.44 19.11
C ASP A 79 15.62 -9.19 18.94
N ASN A 80 16.63 -8.84 19.75
CA ASN A 80 17.99 -9.37 19.65
C ASN A 80 18.33 -10.44 20.71
N THR A 81 17.33 -10.96 21.43
CA THR A 81 17.57 -11.95 22.48
C THR A 81 17.93 -13.30 21.83
N PRO A 82 19.06 -13.95 22.15
CA PRO A 82 19.44 -15.22 21.52
C PRO A 82 18.41 -16.32 21.85
N ILE A 83 17.95 -17.04 20.83
CA ILE A 83 16.94 -18.10 20.95
C ILE A 83 17.41 -19.40 20.30
N TRP A 84 18.00 -19.27 19.10
CA TRP A 84 18.64 -20.34 18.34
C TRP A 84 20.11 -20.47 18.73
N LEU A 85 20.67 -21.66 18.49
CA LEU A 85 22.07 -21.99 18.76
C LEU A 85 22.98 -21.54 17.61
N ASP A 86 22.93 -20.25 17.27
CA ASP A 86 23.81 -19.62 16.28
C ASP A 86 24.58 -18.49 16.96
N SER A 87 25.91 -18.52 16.86
CA SER A 87 26.81 -17.57 17.51
C SER A 87 26.90 -16.23 16.78
N THR A 88 26.54 -16.22 15.50
CA THR A 88 26.58 -15.04 14.62
C THR A 88 25.18 -14.46 14.45
N GLU A 89 24.21 -15.27 14.07
CA GLU A 89 22.88 -14.84 13.68
C GLU A 89 21.90 -14.99 14.85
N LYS A 90 21.20 -13.90 15.17
CA LYS A 90 20.19 -13.88 16.23
C LYS A 90 18.78 -14.03 15.69
N PHE A 91 18.60 -13.88 14.38
CA PHE A 91 17.32 -13.86 13.69
C PHE A 91 16.34 -12.83 14.29
N PRO A 92 16.66 -11.53 14.22
CA PRO A 92 15.97 -10.55 15.04
C PRO A 92 14.58 -10.14 14.53
N TYR A 93 14.27 -10.38 13.26
CA TYR A 93 12.94 -10.10 12.70
C TYR A 93 12.01 -11.28 12.97
N ARG A 94 11.13 -11.15 13.96
CA ARG A 94 10.41 -12.27 14.57
C ARG A 94 8.90 -12.09 14.55
N PHE A 95 8.20 -13.20 14.73
CA PHE A 95 6.80 -13.22 15.16
C PHE A 95 6.57 -14.47 16.00
N LEU A 96 5.56 -14.41 16.87
CA LEU A 96 5.15 -15.54 17.69
C LEU A 96 4.00 -16.28 17.03
N PHE A 97 4.02 -17.61 17.12
CA PHE A 97 2.93 -18.46 16.66
C PHE A 97 2.61 -19.54 17.68
N GLN A 98 1.49 -20.23 17.45
CA GLN A 98 1.04 -21.36 18.24
C GLN A 98 0.30 -22.38 17.34
N PRO A 99 0.09 -23.62 17.82
CA PRO A 99 -0.76 -24.57 17.13
C PRO A 99 -2.17 -24.01 16.88
N THR A 100 -2.68 -24.13 15.66
CA THR A 100 -4.06 -23.71 15.37
C THR A 100 -5.05 -24.62 16.09
N ARG A 101 -5.99 -24.04 16.85
CA ARG A 101 -6.98 -24.83 17.62
C ARG A 101 -7.77 -25.80 16.74
N LYS A 102 -8.16 -25.35 15.54
CA LYS A 102 -8.94 -26.13 14.56
C LYS A 102 -8.19 -27.37 14.04
N TYR A 103 -6.87 -27.30 13.94
CA TYR A 103 -6.03 -28.33 13.34
C TYR A 103 -4.97 -28.85 14.32
N LEU A 104 -5.25 -28.79 15.61
CA LEU A 104 -4.28 -29.08 16.68
C LEU A 104 -3.60 -30.45 16.51
N TYR A 105 -4.33 -31.45 16.02
CA TYR A 105 -3.81 -32.78 15.79
C TYR A 105 -2.75 -32.84 14.67
N LEU A 106 -2.87 -32.01 13.62
CA LEU A 106 -1.85 -31.87 12.58
C LEU A 106 -0.58 -31.25 13.18
N CYS A 107 -0.75 -30.19 13.99
CA CYS A 107 0.38 -29.50 14.63
C CYS A 107 1.12 -30.40 15.61
N GLN A 108 0.38 -31.12 16.47
CA GLN A 108 0.95 -32.01 17.49
C GLN A 108 1.72 -33.16 16.89
N ALA A 109 1.35 -33.62 15.69
CA ALA A 109 2.03 -34.70 15.01
C ALA A 109 3.07 -34.21 13.99
N ASP A 110 3.43 -32.92 14.00
CA ASP A 110 4.33 -32.32 13.00
C ASP A 110 4.00 -32.73 11.56
N ALA A 111 2.70 -32.70 11.22
CA ALA A 111 2.20 -33.14 9.94
C ALA A 111 2.81 -32.29 8.81
N ASN A 112 3.19 -32.96 7.73
CA ASN A 112 3.85 -32.30 6.61
C ASN A 112 3.47 -32.91 5.26
N ILE A 113 3.77 -32.17 4.19
CA ILE A 113 3.64 -32.61 2.79
C ILE A 113 4.98 -32.45 2.08
N ASP A 114 5.18 -33.18 0.99
CA ASP A 114 6.31 -32.96 0.10
C ASP A 114 6.13 -31.64 -0.65
N VAL A 115 7.23 -30.89 -0.81
CA VAL A 115 7.26 -29.70 -1.67
C VAL A 115 6.85 -30.05 -3.11
N HIS A 116 7.11 -31.27 -3.57
CA HIS A 116 6.64 -31.75 -4.87
C HIS A 116 5.12 -31.67 -5.02
N SER A 117 4.35 -32.09 -4.00
CA SER A 117 2.89 -31.97 -4.04
C SER A 117 2.40 -30.52 -4.05
N LEU A 118 3.16 -29.58 -3.48
CA LEU A 118 2.87 -28.15 -3.65
C LEU A 118 3.08 -27.73 -5.11
N TYR A 119 4.21 -28.12 -5.71
CA TYR A 119 4.53 -27.76 -7.10
C TYR A 119 3.51 -28.30 -8.09
N GLU A 120 2.98 -29.51 -7.90
CA GLU A 120 1.87 -30.04 -8.72
C GLU A 120 0.65 -29.10 -8.70
N LEU A 121 0.33 -28.49 -7.55
CA LEU A 121 -0.78 -27.53 -7.44
C LEU A 121 -0.43 -26.17 -8.07
N ILE A 122 0.83 -25.76 -8.02
CA ILE A 122 1.31 -24.55 -8.70
C ILE A 122 1.22 -24.74 -10.22
N ASP A 123 1.77 -25.85 -10.74
CA ASP A 123 1.83 -26.15 -12.17
C ASP A 123 0.45 -26.37 -12.79
N SER A 124 -0.47 -26.96 -12.04
CA SER A 124 -1.88 -27.08 -12.44
C SER A 124 -2.69 -25.78 -12.30
N GLY A 125 -2.07 -24.69 -11.83
CA GLY A 125 -2.71 -23.38 -11.66
C GLY A 125 -3.71 -23.32 -10.50
N GLN A 126 -3.69 -24.31 -9.60
CA GLN A 126 -4.55 -24.30 -8.42
C GLN A 126 -3.99 -23.38 -7.33
N ILE A 127 -2.67 -23.28 -7.19
CA ILE A 127 -2.03 -22.27 -6.35
C ILE A 127 -1.54 -21.16 -7.26
N ILE A 128 -2.03 -19.94 -7.04
CA ILE A 128 -1.75 -18.79 -7.91
C ILE A 128 -0.81 -17.79 -7.24
N SER A 129 -0.78 -17.76 -5.90
CA SER A 129 0.01 -16.80 -5.13
C SER A 129 1.50 -17.15 -5.04
N LEU A 130 1.90 -18.32 -5.52
CA LEU A 130 3.28 -18.80 -5.53
C LEU A 130 3.67 -19.32 -6.90
N VAL A 131 4.90 -19.03 -7.30
CA VAL A 131 5.54 -19.63 -8.49
C VAL A 131 6.67 -20.57 -8.07
N THR A 132 7.42 -20.22 -7.03
CA THR A 132 8.49 -21.07 -6.51
C THR A 132 8.72 -20.83 -5.02
N LEU A 133 9.18 -21.89 -4.33
CA LEU A 133 9.77 -21.80 -3.00
C LEU A 133 11.30 -21.70 -3.04
N GLU A 134 11.90 -21.74 -4.23
CA GLU A 134 13.34 -21.56 -4.41
C GLU A 134 13.78 -20.15 -4.02
N PHE A 135 15.04 -20.05 -3.63
CA PHE A 135 15.68 -18.79 -3.30
C PHE A 135 15.91 -17.98 -4.57
N GLU A 136 15.26 -16.82 -4.68
CA GLU A 136 15.59 -15.84 -5.72
C GLU A 136 16.97 -15.27 -5.39
N GLN A 137 18.02 -15.81 -6.03
CA GLN A 137 19.38 -15.40 -5.76
C GLN A 137 19.58 -13.91 -6.11
N ASN A 138 20.16 -13.18 -5.14
CA ASN A 138 20.89 -11.91 -5.27
C ASN A 138 20.15 -10.57 -5.19
N ILE A 139 18.82 -10.50 -5.02
CA ILE A 139 18.14 -9.18 -4.89
C ILE A 139 17.33 -9.05 -3.60
N GLU A 140 16.58 -10.09 -3.22
CA GLU A 140 15.67 -10.05 -2.06
C GLU A 140 15.90 -11.21 -1.09
N ALA A 141 15.84 -10.95 0.21
CA ALA A 141 15.97 -11.97 1.26
C ALA A 141 14.58 -12.55 1.64
N ARG A 142 13.91 -13.16 0.65
CA ARG A 142 12.53 -13.64 0.79
C ARG A 142 12.42 -14.98 1.50
N SER A 143 12.60 -14.98 2.81
CA SER A 143 12.33 -16.16 3.65
C SER A 143 10.85 -16.30 4.03
N VAL A 144 10.05 -15.24 3.87
CA VAL A 144 8.60 -15.25 4.18
C VAL A 144 7.83 -14.82 2.94
N ARG A 145 6.84 -15.62 2.55
CA ARG A 145 5.97 -15.35 1.40
C ARG A 145 4.53 -15.29 1.88
N LYS A 146 3.86 -14.16 1.68
CA LYS A 146 2.41 -14.07 1.86
C LYS A 146 1.72 -14.81 0.72
N ILE A 147 0.75 -15.64 1.06
CA ILE A 147 -0.07 -16.39 0.10
C ILE A 147 -1.54 -16.02 0.29
N LEU A 148 -2.34 -16.27 -0.75
CA LEU A 148 -3.78 -16.10 -0.65
C LEU A 148 -4.35 -17.15 0.30
N VAL A 149 -5.37 -16.77 1.08
CA VAL A 149 -6.05 -17.68 2.02
C VAL A 149 -6.64 -18.88 1.27
N GLU A 150 -7.12 -18.69 0.04
CA GLU A 150 -7.63 -19.79 -0.79
C GLU A 150 -6.56 -20.81 -1.18
N ASP A 151 -5.29 -20.41 -1.26
CA ASP A 151 -4.16 -21.31 -1.53
C ASP A 151 -3.73 -22.02 -0.25
N ALA A 152 -3.75 -21.32 0.88
CA ALA A 152 -3.54 -21.92 2.20
C ALA A 152 -4.53 -23.08 2.45
N LEU A 153 -5.81 -22.90 2.10
CA LEU A 153 -6.81 -23.96 2.24
C LEU A 153 -6.48 -25.22 1.41
N LYS A 154 -5.79 -25.07 0.26
CA LYS A 154 -5.35 -26.22 -0.54
C LYS A 154 -4.19 -26.95 0.13
N ILE A 155 -3.23 -26.22 0.71
CA ILE A 155 -2.13 -26.80 1.50
C ILE A 155 -2.69 -27.59 2.70
N ILE A 156 -3.69 -27.05 3.40
CA ILE A 156 -4.36 -27.75 4.51
C ILE A 156 -4.99 -29.06 4.04
N ARG A 157 -5.62 -29.08 2.86
CA ARG A 157 -6.17 -30.32 2.28
C ARG A 157 -5.09 -31.36 1.99
N LEU A 158 -3.93 -30.94 1.49
CA LEU A 158 -2.79 -31.84 1.28
C LEU A 158 -2.29 -32.41 2.62
N LEU A 159 -2.20 -31.59 3.66
CA LEU A 159 -1.80 -32.05 5.01
C LEU A 159 -2.76 -33.11 5.55
N HIS A 160 -4.08 -32.95 5.35
CA HIS A 160 -5.05 -33.97 5.72
C HIS A 160 -4.92 -35.26 4.90
N ARG A 161 -4.69 -35.13 3.58
CA ARG A 161 -4.50 -36.26 2.66
C ARG A 161 -3.32 -37.12 3.12
N ASP A 162 -2.20 -36.48 3.46
CA ASP A 162 -0.94 -37.16 3.73
C ASP A 162 -0.74 -37.50 5.21
N PHE A 163 -1.64 -37.03 6.10
CA PHE A 163 -1.50 -37.15 7.55
C PHE A 163 -1.15 -38.56 8.03
N ARG A 164 -1.80 -39.60 7.50
CA ARG A 164 -1.55 -40.99 7.92
C ARG A 164 -0.14 -41.48 7.58
N LEU A 165 0.47 -40.93 6.54
CA LEU A 165 1.78 -41.34 6.02
C LEU A 165 2.90 -40.41 6.50
N ARG A 166 2.59 -39.13 6.76
CA ARG A 166 3.54 -38.04 7.00
C ARG A 166 3.24 -37.29 8.29
N SER A 167 3.18 -38.05 9.37
CA SER A 167 3.05 -37.51 10.73
C SER A 167 4.05 -38.18 11.67
N SER A 168 4.64 -37.40 12.57
CA SER A 168 5.43 -37.91 13.69
C SER A 168 4.55 -38.72 14.66
N PRO A 169 5.00 -39.92 15.08
CA PRO A 169 4.31 -40.69 16.12
C PRO A 169 4.47 -40.04 17.51
N ALA A 170 5.56 -39.29 17.71
CA ALA A 170 5.79 -38.55 18.94
C ALA A 170 5.08 -37.19 18.87
N LYS A 171 4.26 -36.90 19.90
CA LYS A 171 3.61 -35.60 20.01
C LYS A 171 4.62 -34.52 20.35
N ILE A 172 4.57 -33.41 19.62
CA ILE A 172 5.36 -32.21 19.89
C ILE A 172 4.93 -31.59 21.22
N ASN A 173 5.89 -31.38 22.11
CA ASN A 173 5.68 -30.63 23.34
C ASN A 173 5.97 -29.15 23.08
N PHE A 174 4.91 -28.37 22.87
CA PHE A 174 5.01 -26.93 22.67
C PHE A 174 5.33 -26.24 24.00
N ASN A 175 6.38 -25.43 24.01
CA ASN A 175 6.75 -24.54 25.10
C ASN A 175 6.91 -23.09 24.57
N PRO A 176 5.80 -22.42 24.20
CA PRO A 176 5.86 -21.15 23.51
C PRO A 176 6.49 -20.05 24.38
N VAL A 177 7.46 -19.31 23.81
CA VAL A 177 8.09 -18.18 24.51
C VAL A 177 7.12 -17.02 24.66
N GLN A 178 7.26 -16.21 25.71
CA GLN A 178 6.48 -14.99 25.83
C GLN A 178 7.08 -13.87 24.99
N LEU A 179 6.25 -12.88 24.65
CA LEU A 179 6.73 -11.68 23.98
C LEU A 179 7.76 -10.97 24.89
N PRO A 180 9.00 -10.72 24.42
CA PRO A 180 10.02 -10.10 25.25
C PRO A 180 9.61 -8.68 25.64
N ASN A 181 9.93 -8.21 26.84
CA ASN A 181 9.63 -6.82 27.24
C ASN A 181 10.41 -5.76 26.43
N THR A 182 11.48 -6.16 25.75
CA THR A 182 12.40 -5.30 25.00
C THR A 182 12.12 -5.25 23.49
N TYR A 183 11.02 -5.87 23.04
CA TYR A 183 10.70 -5.93 21.62
C TYR A 183 10.33 -4.55 21.05
N ARG A 184 10.56 -4.38 19.74
CA ARG A 184 10.04 -3.24 18.98
C ARG A 184 9.10 -3.73 17.89
N PRO A 185 7.87 -3.22 17.78
CA PRO A 185 6.98 -3.54 16.66
C PRO A 185 7.67 -3.31 15.31
N ILE A 186 7.50 -4.21 14.33
CA ILE A 186 8.27 -4.17 13.08
C ILE A 186 8.05 -2.86 12.29
N LYS A 187 6.89 -2.22 12.44
CA LYS A 187 6.57 -0.92 11.82
C LYS A 187 7.53 0.19 12.27
N GLU A 188 8.05 0.12 13.49
CA GLU A 188 9.02 1.08 14.04
C GLU A 188 10.44 0.86 13.50
N ASN A 189 10.67 -0.28 12.84
CA ASN A 189 11.90 -0.59 12.14
C ASN A 189 11.86 -0.20 10.66
N LEU A 190 10.79 0.44 10.17
CA LEU A 190 10.76 1.03 8.84
C LEU A 190 11.62 2.30 8.79
N PHE A 191 12.44 2.41 7.75
CA PHE A 191 13.29 3.57 7.52
C PHE A 191 13.41 3.86 6.03
N LYS A 192 13.85 5.08 5.68
CA LYS A 192 14.04 5.53 4.29
C LYS A 192 12.79 5.37 3.41
N VAL A 193 11.60 5.43 4.02
CA VAL A 193 10.32 5.58 3.30
C VAL A 193 10.39 6.85 2.47
N GLY A 194 10.08 6.79 1.18
CA GLY A 194 10.48 7.86 0.26
C GLY A 194 11.53 7.40 -0.74
N ASN A 195 12.59 6.80 -0.22
CA ASN A 195 13.86 6.64 -0.93
C ASN A 195 14.09 5.20 -1.41
N ILE A 196 13.52 4.22 -0.70
CA ILE A 196 13.63 2.80 -1.03
C ILE A 196 12.24 2.23 -1.31
N GLU A 197 12.10 1.51 -2.42
CA GLU A 197 10.82 0.97 -2.89
C GLU A 197 10.20 0.00 -1.87
N ASN A 198 11.01 -0.90 -1.31
CA ASN A 198 10.57 -1.86 -0.30
C ASN A 198 10.00 -1.20 0.95
N ALA A 199 10.50 -0.02 1.35
CA ALA A 199 9.94 0.72 2.47
C ALA A 199 8.52 1.22 2.16
N ILE A 200 8.28 1.67 0.92
CA ILE A 200 6.98 2.16 0.45
C ILE A 200 5.99 1.00 0.34
N LYS A 201 6.43 -0.12 -0.26
CA LYS A 201 5.65 -1.36 -0.34
C LYS A 201 5.26 -1.85 1.06
N ALA A 202 6.18 -1.83 2.03
CA ALA A 202 5.91 -2.23 3.40
C ALA A 202 4.85 -1.34 4.07
N VAL A 203 4.88 -0.02 3.87
CA VAL A 203 3.83 0.89 4.36
C VAL A 203 2.47 0.54 3.74
N MET A 204 2.43 0.27 2.43
CA MET A 204 1.18 -0.12 1.77
C MET A 204 0.63 -1.43 2.34
N LEU A 205 1.47 -2.44 2.52
CA LEU A 205 1.07 -3.75 3.09
C LEU A 205 0.59 -3.62 4.53
N TYR A 206 1.23 -2.76 5.33
CA TYR A 206 0.76 -2.43 6.67
C TYR A 206 -0.65 -1.82 6.64
N LYS A 207 -0.88 -0.82 5.78
CA LYS A 207 -2.20 -0.17 5.64
C LYS A 207 -3.28 -1.14 5.16
N LEU A 208 -2.96 -1.99 4.18
CA LEU A 208 -3.86 -3.05 3.71
C LEU A 208 -4.19 -4.05 4.81
N ALA A 209 -3.21 -4.48 5.62
CA ALA A 209 -3.44 -5.41 6.72
C ALA A 209 -4.31 -4.82 7.84
N ASN A 210 -4.17 -3.51 8.10
CA ASN A 210 -4.94 -2.79 9.12
C ASN A 210 -6.28 -2.24 8.62
N GLY A 211 -6.61 -2.46 7.34
CA GLY A 211 -7.87 -2.05 6.77
C GLY A 211 -8.08 -0.54 6.73
N ASP A 212 -7.01 0.22 6.48
CA ASP A 212 -6.98 1.68 6.36
C ASP A 212 -8.12 2.20 5.47
N SER A 213 -9.04 2.99 6.06
CA SER A 213 -10.28 3.46 5.41
C SER A 213 -9.99 4.33 4.20
N THR A 214 -9.03 5.23 4.35
CA THR A 214 -8.48 6.11 3.32
C THR A 214 -8.03 5.31 2.10
N LEU A 215 -7.19 4.29 2.29
CA LEU A 215 -6.74 3.43 1.21
C LEU A 215 -7.88 2.62 0.58
N LYS A 216 -8.78 2.07 1.40
CA LYS A 216 -9.96 1.33 0.91
C LYS A 216 -10.83 2.20 0.02
N ASN A 217 -11.07 3.46 0.39
CA ASN A 217 -11.88 4.38 -0.40
C ASN A 217 -11.22 4.72 -1.75
N ILE A 218 -9.92 5.05 -1.72
CA ILE A 218 -9.15 5.40 -2.93
C ILE A 218 -9.15 4.27 -3.95
N LEU A 219 -8.89 3.04 -3.49
CA LEU A 219 -8.83 1.85 -4.33
C LEU A 219 -10.20 1.20 -4.52
N THR A 220 -11.24 1.76 -3.91
CA THR A 220 -12.62 1.24 -3.94
C THR A 220 -12.67 -0.23 -3.52
N LEU A 221 -11.88 -0.59 -2.49
CA LEU A 221 -11.76 -1.96 -2.02
C LEU A 221 -13.06 -2.41 -1.34
N PRO A 222 -13.63 -3.57 -1.73
CA PRO A 222 -14.73 -4.19 -0.99
C PRO A 222 -14.25 -4.65 0.39
N PRO A 223 -15.16 -4.98 1.34
CA PRO A 223 -14.75 -5.39 2.69
C PRO A 223 -13.95 -6.69 2.74
N ASN A 224 -14.20 -7.61 1.81
CA ASN A 224 -13.59 -8.95 1.78
C ASN A 224 -12.53 -9.05 0.69
N TYR A 225 -11.39 -8.38 0.87
CA TYR A 225 -10.21 -8.56 0.02
C TYR A 225 -9.12 -9.36 0.73
N ASP A 226 -8.30 -10.01 -0.08
CA ASP A 226 -7.00 -10.56 0.30
C ASP A 226 -5.91 -9.92 -0.59
N PHE A 227 -4.65 -10.07 -0.24
CA PHE A 227 -3.55 -9.48 -1.00
C PHE A 227 -2.25 -10.24 -0.82
N VAL A 228 -1.40 -10.14 -1.83
CA VAL A 228 -0.08 -10.76 -1.88
C VAL A 228 0.93 -9.77 -2.47
N ASN A 229 2.16 -9.83 -1.99
CA ASN A 229 3.26 -9.02 -2.50
C ASN A 229 4.18 -9.84 -3.39
N GLU A 230 4.80 -9.17 -4.37
CA GLU A 230 5.69 -9.77 -5.36
C GLU A 230 5.01 -10.97 -6.07
N PHE A 231 3.88 -10.68 -6.73
CA PHE A 231 3.03 -11.66 -7.40
C PHE A 231 3.48 -11.91 -8.84
N PHE A 232 3.76 -13.16 -9.19
CA PHE A 232 4.14 -13.53 -10.55
C PHE A 232 2.92 -14.02 -11.33
N ILE A 233 2.58 -13.32 -12.42
CA ILE A 233 1.41 -13.64 -13.26
C ILE A 233 1.61 -14.97 -14.01
N ALA A 234 2.85 -15.28 -14.38
CA ALA A 234 3.24 -16.52 -15.02
C ALA A 234 4.62 -16.98 -14.51
N GLN A 235 4.87 -18.29 -14.57
CA GLN A 235 6.18 -18.86 -14.24
C GLN A 235 7.29 -18.32 -15.16
N THR A 236 6.96 -18.00 -16.41
CA THR A 236 7.92 -17.49 -17.41
C THR A 236 8.12 -15.98 -17.36
N THR A 237 7.23 -15.23 -16.70
CA THR A 237 7.38 -13.78 -16.56
C THR A 237 8.42 -13.47 -15.50
N ARG A 238 9.58 -12.94 -15.92
CA ARG A 238 10.68 -12.52 -15.02
C ARG A 238 10.37 -11.30 -14.16
N LYS A 239 9.17 -10.73 -14.23
CA LYS A 239 8.79 -9.56 -13.45
C LYS A 239 7.51 -9.85 -12.68
N ALA A 240 7.57 -9.61 -11.38
CA ALA A 240 6.42 -9.65 -10.50
C ALA A 240 5.62 -8.34 -10.61
N ILE A 241 4.33 -8.44 -10.31
CA ILE A 241 3.50 -7.33 -9.83
C ILE A 241 3.94 -7.06 -8.39
N ASP A 242 4.16 -5.79 -8.04
CA ASP A 242 4.62 -5.44 -6.70
C ASP A 242 3.61 -5.85 -5.59
N ILE A 243 2.32 -5.51 -5.76
CA ILE A 243 1.23 -5.98 -4.89
C ILE A 243 0.00 -6.28 -5.74
N LEU A 244 -0.55 -7.48 -5.58
CA LEU A 244 -1.86 -7.86 -6.10
C LEU A 244 -2.87 -7.91 -4.96
N ILE A 245 -3.99 -7.20 -5.11
CA ILE A 245 -5.15 -7.31 -4.22
C ILE A 245 -6.24 -8.07 -4.97
N LYS A 246 -6.81 -9.08 -4.32
CA LYS A 246 -7.86 -9.93 -4.86
C LYS A 246 -9.11 -9.84 -3.99
N ALA A 247 -10.24 -9.58 -4.63
CA ALA A 247 -11.55 -9.61 -4.01
C ALA A 247 -12.56 -10.25 -4.99
N PRO A 248 -13.77 -10.63 -4.52
CA PRO A 248 -14.81 -11.13 -5.41
C PRO A 248 -15.09 -10.14 -6.55
N ASN A 249 -14.94 -10.60 -7.79
CA ASN A 249 -15.13 -9.83 -9.03
C ASN A 249 -14.29 -8.56 -9.15
N PHE A 250 -13.20 -8.44 -8.39
CA PHE A 250 -12.38 -7.23 -8.35
C PHE A 250 -10.92 -7.53 -8.06
N LEU A 251 -10.03 -7.02 -8.90
CA LEU A 251 -8.58 -7.14 -8.76
C LEU A 251 -7.95 -5.75 -8.76
N VAL A 252 -6.91 -5.56 -7.96
CA VAL A 252 -6.08 -4.35 -8.01
C VAL A 252 -4.62 -4.72 -8.20
N ILE A 253 -3.99 -4.16 -9.21
CA ILE A 253 -2.55 -4.20 -9.45
C ILE A 253 -1.97 -2.91 -8.90
N LEU A 254 -1.07 -2.98 -7.93
CA LEU A 254 -0.30 -1.82 -7.48
C LEU A 254 1.14 -1.94 -7.94
N GLU A 255 1.67 -0.87 -8.53
CA GLU A 255 3.06 -0.75 -8.96
C GLU A 255 3.69 0.51 -8.35
N PHE A 256 4.92 0.38 -7.85
CA PHE A 256 5.61 1.40 -7.08
C PHE A 256 6.82 1.95 -7.84
N LYS A 257 7.05 3.26 -7.70
CA LYS A 257 8.27 3.94 -8.16
C LYS A 257 8.73 4.95 -7.12
N THR A 258 10.00 4.92 -6.73
CA THR A 258 10.52 5.75 -5.63
C THR A 258 10.46 7.26 -5.89
N LYS A 259 10.59 7.71 -7.15
CA LYS A 259 10.63 9.14 -7.49
C LYS A 259 9.57 9.52 -8.51
N LYS A 260 9.85 9.27 -9.78
CA LYS A 260 9.02 9.70 -10.90
C LYS A 260 8.44 8.48 -11.60
N CYS A 261 7.13 8.45 -11.74
CA CYS A 261 6.43 7.48 -12.55
C CYS A 261 6.09 8.10 -13.91
N ASP A 262 6.29 7.33 -14.96
CA ASP A 262 6.17 7.76 -16.35
C ASP A 262 5.28 6.80 -17.16
N ILE A 263 5.21 7.03 -18.47
CA ILE A 263 4.39 6.23 -19.37
C ILE A 263 4.84 4.77 -19.45
N THR A 264 6.11 4.47 -19.16
CA THR A 264 6.66 3.11 -19.20
C THR A 264 6.05 2.25 -18.11
N ALA A 265 5.92 2.80 -16.90
CA ALA A 265 5.26 2.12 -15.78
C ALA A 265 3.78 1.83 -16.06
N LEU A 266 3.08 2.77 -16.72
CA LEU A 266 1.69 2.53 -17.16
C LEU A 266 1.60 1.42 -18.19
N LYS A 267 2.46 1.42 -19.23
CA LYS A 267 2.50 0.37 -20.25
C LYS A 267 2.76 -1.00 -19.62
N GLN A 268 3.68 -1.08 -18.66
CA GLN A 268 3.96 -2.31 -17.91
C GLN A 268 2.75 -2.78 -17.11
N SER A 269 2.05 -1.87 -16.43
CA SER A 269 0.85 -2.20 -15.63
C SER A 269 -0.32 -2.65 -16.50
N LEU A 270 -0.50 -2.02 -17.67
CA LEU A 270 -1.50 -2.44 -18.67
C LEU A 270 -1.16 -3.83 -19.22
N TYR A 271 0.11 -4.10 -19.52
CA TYR A 271 0.56 -5.43 -19.94
C TYR A 271 0.28 -6.49 -18.87
N TYR A 272 0.51 -6.18 -17.60
CA TYR A 272 0.15 -7.09 -16.49
C TYR A 272 -1.36 -7.36 -16.44
N ARG A 273 -2.18 -6.33 -16.61
CA ARG A 273 -3.63 -6.51 -16.71
C ARG A 273 -4.02 -7.44 -17.86
N ASP A 274 -3.44 -7.24 -19.05
CA ASP A 274 -3.73 -8.08 -20.21
C ASP A 274 -3.34 -9.55 -19.95
N LEU A 275 -2.21 -9.78 -19.28
CA LEU A 275 -1.77 -11.12 -18.88
C LEU A 275 -2.65 -11.76 -17.80
N LEU A 276 -3.25 -10.95 -16.89
CA LEU A 276 -4.17 -11.43 -15.87
C LEU A 276 -5.51 -11.84 -16.47
N ILE A 277 -6.05 -11.06 -17.41
CA ILE A 277 -7.32 -11.37 -18.09
C ILE A 277 -7.26 -12.72 -18.84
N GLN A 278 -6.07 -13.14 -19.26
CA GLN A 278 -5.85 -14.43 -19.91
C GLN A 278 -5.81 -15.62 -18.94
N ARG A 279 -5.89 -15.39 -17.62
CA ARG A 279 -5.81 -16.46 -16.63
C ARG A 279 -7.17 -17.11 -16.42
N THR A 280 -7.18 -18.44 -16.32
CA THR A 280 -8.39 -19.25 -16.12
C THR A 280 -9.13 -18.97 -14.81
N TRP A 281 -8.43 -18.43 -13.81
CA TRP A 281 -9.00 -18.08 -12.51
C TRP A 281 -9.53 -16.63 -12.43
N VAL A 282 -9.34 -15.83 -13.48
CA VAL A 282 -9.91 -14.49 -13.61
C VAL A 282 -11.18 -14.59 -14.44
N ASN A 283 -12.32 -14.12 -13.92
CA ASN A 283 -13.55 -14.12 -14.70
C ASN A 283 -13.55 -12.94 -15.68
N ASN A 284 -14.23 -13.11 -16.83
CA ASN A 284 -14.37 -12.05 -17.83
C ASN A 284 -15.05 -10.78 -17.28
N ASP A 285 -15.87 -10.93 -16.23
CA ASP A 285 -16.58 -9.83 -15.57
C ASP A 285 -15.77 -9.19 -14.44
N ASP A 286 -14.59 -9.73 -14.10
CA ASP A 286 -13.74 -9.19 -13.04
C ASP A 286 -13.24 -7.78 -13.44
N LYS A 287 -13.53 -6.79 -12.60
CA LYS A 287 -12.98 -5.44 -12.80
C LYS A 287 -11.54 -5.39 -12.29
N ILE A 288 -10.61 -4.96 -13.15
CA ILE A 288 -9.19 -4.80 -12.80
C ILE A 288 -8.84 -3.31 -12.70
N LEU A 289 -8.43 -2.88 -11.52
CA LEU A 289 -7.94 -1.53 -11.23
C LEU A 289 -6.41 -1.52 -11.22
N LEU A 290 -5.80 -0.52 -11.84
CA LEU A 290 -4.37 -0.25 -11.80
C LEU A 290 -4.10 0.91 -10.87
N GLY A 291 -3.22 0.74 -9.89
CA GLY A 291 -2.72 1.79 -9.01
C GLY A 291 -1.24 2.03 -9.22
N LEU A 292 -0.87 3.20 -9.74
CA LEU A 292 0.53 3.61 -9.86
C LEU A 292 0.90 4.49 -8.68
N VAL A 293 1.89 4.08 -7.89
CA VAL A 293 2.33 4.77 -6.67
C VAL A 293 3.71 5.39 -6.88
N ALA A 294 3.82 6.71 -6.73
CA ALA A 294 5.11 7.41 -6.86
C ALA A 294 5.13 8.77 -6.17
N GLN A 295 6.30 9.39 -5.97
CA GLN A 295 6.36 10.76 -5.46
C GLN A 295 5.79 11.77 -6.46
N SER A 296 6.08 11.57 -7.75
CA SER A 296 5.66 12.45 -8.83
C SER A 296 5.33 11.67 -10.11
N PHE A 297 4.55 12.29 -11.00
CA PHE A 297 4.11 11.70 -12.27
C PHE A 297 4.44 12.64 -13.43
N THR A 298 4.77 12.10 -14.61
CA THR A 298 4.94 12.91 -15.82
C THR A 298 3.60 13.47 -16.32
N ASN A 299 3.63 14.63 -16.97
CA ASN A 299 2.42 15.20 -17.61
C ASN A 299 1.86 14.25 -18.69
N GLU A 300 2.73 13.65 -19.49
CA GLU A 300 2.37 12.65 -20.50
C GLU A 300 1.59 11.46 -19.89
N LEU A 301 2.02 10.98 -18.71
CA LEU A 301 1.34 9.92 -17.98
C LEU A 301 -0.06 10.38 -17.53
N PHE A 302 -0.18 11.58 -16.96
CA PHE A 302 -1.47 12.13 -16.55
C PHE A 302 -2.45 12.21 -17.73
N ASP A 303 -2.00 12.72 -18.87
CA ASP A 303 -2.85 12.85 -20.06
C ASP A 303 -3.27 11.49 -20.61
N SER A 304 -2.36 10.51 -20.58
CA SER A 304 -2.66 9.14 -21.00
C SER A 304 -3.66 8.46 -20.07
N VAL A 305 -3.50 8.62 -18.75
CA VAL A 305 -4.45 8.09 -17.75
C VAL A 305 -5.82 8.73 -17.90
N LYS A 306 -5.90 10.05 -18.11
CA LYS A 306 -7.17 10.73 -18.38
C LYS A 306 -7.89 10.13 -19.60
N LYS A 307 -7.18 9.95 -20.71
CA LYS A 307 -7.73 9.36 -21.94
C LYS A 307 -8.26 7.93 -21.70
N ILE A 308 -7.51 7.10 -20.98
CA ILE A 308 -7.93 5.73 -20.65
C ILE A 308 -9.18 5.75 -19.76
N ASN A 309 -9.18 6.58 -18.72
CA ASN A 309 -10.28 6.66 -17.77
C ASN A 309 -11.55 7.28 -18.37
N CYS A 310 -11.46 8.06 -19.46
CA CYS A 310 -12.65 8.49 -20.21
C CYS A 310 -13.42 7.31 -20.81
N VAL A 311 -12.76 6.20 -21.10
CA VAL A 311 -13.37 4.99 -21.66
C VAL A 311 -13.78 4.04 -20.54
N ASN A 312 -12.90 3.87 -19.55
CA ASN A 312 -13.15 2.98 -18.42
C ASN A 312 -12.28 3.39 -17.23
N GLU A 313 -12.90 3.76 -16.10
CA GLU A 313 -12.19 4.20 -14.89
C GLU A 313 -11.42 3.05 -14.22
N GLN A 314 -10.24 2.76 -14.77
CA GLN A 314 -9.43 1.59 -14.42
C GLN A 314 -8.03 1.94 -13.96
N VAL A 315 -7.63 3.22 -13.97
CA VAL A 315 -6.29 3.63 -13.53
C VAL A 315 -6.37 4.72 -12.48
N LYS A 316 -5.70 4.54 -11.34
CA LYS A 316 -5.54 5.52 -10.27
C LYS A 316 -4.05 5.88 -10.12
N LEU A 317 -3.78 7.16 -9.98
CA LEU A 317 -2.44 7.69 -9.71
C LEU A 317 -2.36 8.10 -8.24
N LEU A 318 -1.41 7.54 -7.51
CA LEU A 318 -1.28 7.68 -6.06
C LEU A 318 0.05 8.35 -5.70
N SER A 319 0.00 9.60 -5.26
CA SER A 319 1.22 10.29 -4.82
C SER A 319 1.66 9.80 -3.43
N MET A 320 2.93 9.41 -3.29
CA MET A 320 3.51 9.00 -2.00
C MET A 320 3.36 10.05 -0.90
N TYR A 321 3.41 11.34 -1.25
CA TYR A 321 3.25 12.42 -0.28
C TYR A 321 1.82 12.51 0.27
N GLN A 322 0.79 12.12 -0.50
CA GLN A 322 -0.60 12.09 -0.05
C GLN A 322 -0.99 10.78 0.66
N ALA A 323 -0.34 9.66 0.34
CA ALA A 323 -0.75 8.34 0.83
C ALA A 323 -0.03 7.88 2.13
N ILE A 324 1.16 8.39 2.42
CA ILE A 324 2.05 7.83 3.45
C ILE A 324 2.16 8.70 4.71
N ILE A 325 2.01 10.02 4.59
CA ILE A 325 2.33 10.94 5.70
C ILE A 325 1.13 11.19 6.64
N SER A 326 -0.11 11.06 6.17
CA SER A 326 -1.21 11.70 6.90
C SER A 326 -2.25 10.78 7.55
N GLY A 327 -2.57 9.58 7.05
CA GLY A 327 -3.78 8.88 7.55
C GLY A 327 -5.10 9.63 7.22
N GLN A 328 -5.05 10.94 7.05
CA GLN A 328 -5.94 11.81 6.27
C GLN A 328 -5.55 11.70 4.79
N ILE A 329 -6.52 11.64 3.87
CA ILE A 329 -6.25 12.07 2.50
C ILE A 329 -6.13 13.58 2.60
N SER A 330 -4.91 14.12 2.60
CA SER A 330 -4.79 15.55 2.32
C SER A 330 -5.45 15.81 0.96
N THR A 331 -6.63 16.42 1.00
CA THR A 331 -6.96 17.59 0.20
C THR A 331 -5.66 18.34 -0.03
N MET A 332 -5.12 18.18 -1.24
CA MET A 332 -3.85 18.70 -1.73
C MET A 332 -3.39 19.89 -0.87
N LEU A 333 -2.53 19.68 0.14
CA LEU A 333 -1.94 20.77 0.90
C LEU A 333 -0.59 21.07 0.25
N HIS A 334 -0.57 22.06 -0.65
CA HIS A 334 0.68 22.49 -1.28
C HIS A 334 1.31 23.63 -0.48
N HIS A 335 2.60 23.51 -0.16
CA HIS A 335 3.30 24.56 0.58
C HIS A 335 3.89 25.61 -0.36
N LEU A 336 3.52 26.87 -0.18
CA LEU A 336 4.03 28.03 -0.92
C LEU A 336 5.22 28.63 -0.16
N ASN A 337 6.38 28.71 -0.82
CA ASN A 337 7.58 29.30 -0.23
C ASN A 337 7.53 30.83 -0.26
N SER A 338 6.62 31.42 0.52
CA SER A 338 6.44 32.88 0.62
C SER A 338 5.75 33.26 1.92
N SER A 339 6.14 34.39 2.52
CA SER A 339 5.44 34.99 3.65
C SER A 339 4.28 35.92 3.24
N THR A 340 4.22 36.32 1.97
CA THR A 340 3.22 37.26 1.43
C THR A 340 2.58 36.74 0.12
N PRO A 341 1.91 35.57 0.14
CA PRO A 341 1.38 34.96 -1.08
C PRO A 341 0.27 35.79 -1.76
N LEU A 342 -0.54 36.52 -0.99
CA LEU A 342 -1.59 37.41 -1.52
C LEU A 342 -1.00 38.48 -2.46
N GLU A 343 -0.02 39.23 -1.97
CA GLU A 343 0.61 40.31 -2.73
C GLU A 343 1.38 39.82 -3.95
N LYS A 344 1.97 38.62 -3.88
CA LYS A 344 2.63 38.00 -5.03
C LYS A 344 1.63 37.59 -6.12
N LEU A 345 0.52 36.94 -5.75
CA LEU A 345 -0.51 36.52 -6.70
C LEU A 345 -1.28 37.68 -7.32
N LYS A 346 -1.42 38.81 -6.60
CA LYS A 346 -1.94 40.06 -7.16
C LYS A 346 -1.07 40.61 -8.28
N LYS A 347 0.25 40.58 -8.10
CA LYS A 347 1.22 41.11 -9.06
C LYS A 347 1.43 40.19 -10.25
N ASP A 348 1.52 38.89 -9.98
CA ASP A 348 1.69 37.85 -10.98
C ASP A 348 0.85 36.62 -10.57
N PRO A 349 -0.23 36.30 -11.30
CA PRO A 349 -1.03 35.10 -11.05
C PRO A 349 -0.18 33.83 -11.07
N TYR A 350 0.95 33.81 -11.79
CA TYR A 350 1.82 32.66 -11.90
C TYR A 350 3.00 32.67 -10.92
N ALA A 351 2.98 33.58 -9.93
CA ALA A 351 4.02 33.66 -8.89
C ALA A 351 4.22 32.34 -8.12
N PHE A 352 3.20 31.48 -8.12
CA PHE A 352 3.25 30.12 -7.59
C PHE A 352 2.73 29.14 -8.64
N ASN A 353 3.65 28.40 -9.25
CA ASN A 353 3.32 27.38 -10.25
C ASN A 353 2.44 26.25 -9.66
N GLU A 354 2.41 26.12 -8.33
CA GLU A 354 1.54 25.24 -7.56
C GLU A 354 0.07 25.70 -7.59
N VAL A 355 -0.18 27.01 -7.64
CA VAL A 355 -1.53 27.61 -7.65
C VAL A 355 -2.04 27.67 -9.10
N PHE A 356 -1.27 28.35 -9.97
CA PHE A 356 -1.55 28.49 -11.41
C PHE A 356 -0.27 28.24 -12.22
N SER A 357 -0.35 27.49 -13.31
CA SER A 357 0.80 27.11 -14.11
C SER A 357 0.69 27.64 -15.54
N TYR A 358 1.70 28.36 -16.03
CA TYR A 358 1.74 28.84 -17.43
C TYR A 358 1.52 27.72 -18.46
N ASN A 359 2.01 26.52 -18.17
CA ASN A 359 1.91 25.37 -19.08
C ASN A 359 0.52 24.72 -19.09
N LYS A 360 -0.32 25.00 -18.09
CA LYS A 360 -1.66 24.39 -17.95
C LYS A 360 -2.74 25.45 -18.14
N ASP A 361 -2.58 26.58 -17.49
CA ASP A 361 -3.51 27.69 -17.41
C ASP A 361 -3.03 28.78 -18.38
N PHE A 362 -3.28 28.57 -19.68
CA PHE A 362 -2.77 29.38 -20.79
C PHE A 362 -2.76 30.88 -20.51
N LYS A 363 -3.87 31.43 -20.01
CA LYS A 363 -3.97 32.82 -19.57
C LYS A 363 -4.84 32.92 -18.32
N VAL A 364 -4.23 33.34 -17.21
CA VAL A 364 -4.89 33.64 -15.95
C VAL A 364 -4.93 35.15 -15.75
N THR A 365 -6.11 35.69 -15.51
CA THR A 365 -6.31 37.13 -15.26
C THR A 365 -7.10 37.33 -13.99
N LEU A 366 -6.64 38.24 -13.12
CA LEU A 366 -7.42 38.69 -11.97
C LEU A 366 -8.63 39.49 -12.48
N VAL A 367 -9.84 39.03 -12.18
CA VAL A 367 -11.10 39.65 -12.64
C VAL A 367 -11.89 40.33 -11.54
N LYS A 368 -11.65 39.94 -10.28
CA LYS A 368 -12.30 40.57 -9.12
C LYS A 368 -11.44 40.42 -7.88
N GLU A 369 -11.40 41.46 -7.06
CA GLU A 369 -10.87 41.43 -5.70
C GLU A 369 -11.98 41.79 -4.72
N LEU A 370 -12.09 41.02 -3.64
CA LEU A 370 -12.92 41.33 -2.49
C LEU A 370 -11.99 41.55 -1.30
N SER A 371 -11.47 42.77 -1.17
CA SER A 371 -10.41 43.09 -0.19
C SER A 371 -10.84 42.87 1.25
N GLU A 372 -12.12 43.11 1.59
CA GLU A 372 -12.70 42.87 2.93
C GLU A 372 -12.51 41.42 3.40
N TYR A 373 -12.57 40.47 2.47
CA TYR A 373 -12.46 39.03 2.76
C TYR A 373 -11.13 38.42 2.31
N LYS A 374 -10.19 39.25 1.83
CA LYS A 374 -8.93 38.80 1.22
C LYS A 374 -9.16 37.72 0.17
N VAL A 375 -10.14 37.93 -0.71
CA VAL A 375 -10.46 37.01 -1.81
C VAL A 375 -10.02 37.60 -3.15
N LEU A 376 -9.36 36.77 -3.95
CA LEU A 376 -9.04 37.04 -5.34
C LEU A 376 -9.81 36.08 -6.24
N VAL A 377 -10.40 36.61 -7.31
CA VAL A 377 -11.09 35.82 -8.33
C VAL A 377 -10.33 35.94 -9.62
N PHE A 378 -9.88 34.80 -10.13
CA PHE A 378 -9.16 34.71 -11.39
C PHE A 378 -10.03 34.05 -12.45
N GLU A 379 -9.92 34.54 -13.68
CA GLU A 379 -10.45 33.87 -14.87
C GLU A 379 -9.30 33.17 -15.60
N LYS A 380 -9.49 31.88 -15.90
CA LYS A 380 -8.57 31.03 -16.66
C LYS A 380 -9.14 30.81 -18.05
N LYS A 381 -8.50 31.39 -19.06
CA LYS A 381 -8.91 31.24 -20.46
C LYS A 381 -8.16 30.07 -21.10
N TYR A 382 -8.91 29.13 -21.62
CA TYR A 382 -8.47 28.06 -22.51
C TYR A 382 -9.03 28.34 -23.91
N ASN A 383 -8.41 27.81 -24.96
CA ASN A 383 -8.63 28.13 -26.37
C ASN A 383 -10.10 28.33 -26.85
N ASN A 384 -11.14 27.90 -26.12
CA ASN A 384 -12.56 28.30 -26.30
C ASN A 384 -13.42 28.26 -25.01
N THR A 385 -12.85 28.17 -23.80
CA THR A 385 -13.60 28.05 -22.52
C THR A 385 -12.96 28.89 -21.42
N ALA A 386 -13.77 29.48 -20.54
CA ALA A 386 -13.30 30.20 -19.37
C ALA A 386 -13.68 29.44 -18.09
N GLU A 387 -12.73 29.22 -17.19
CA GLU A 387 -12.97 28.71 -15.84
C GLU A 387 -12.65 29.81 -14.82
N ILE A 388 -13.32 29.78 -13.67
CA ILE A 388 -13.10 30.76 -12.60
C ILE A 388 -12.41 30.07 -11.42
N SER A 389 -11.41 30.71 -10.83
CA SER A 389 -10.81 30.30 -9.56
C SER A 389 -11.12 31.33 -8.47
N PHE A 390 -11.74 30.87 -7.38
CA PHE A 390 -12.09 31.67 -6.21
C PHE A 390 -11.10 31.37 -5.09
N VAL A 391 -10.17 32.30 -4.83
CA VAL A 391 -9.02 32.10 -3.94
C VAL A 391 -9.16 32.96 -2.69
N MET A 392 -9.29 32.34 -1.52
CA MET A 392 -9.33 33.04 -0.22
C MET A 392 -8.02 32.88 0.54
N PHE A 393 -7.55 33.97 1.15
CA PHE A 393 -6.33 34.00 1.96
C PHE A 393 -6.66 34.16 3.44
N ILE A 394 -6.07 33.30 4.27
CA ILE A 394 -6.30 33.26 5.72
C ILE A 394 -4.93 33.33 6.43
N GLU A 395 -4.74 34.32 7.31
CA GLU A 395 -3.44 34.57 7.95
C GLU A 395 -3.17 33.73 9.21
N GLU A 396 -4.12 32.87 9.56
CA GLU A 396 -4.14 32.03 10.75
C GLU A 396 -4.42 30.56 10.35
N GLU A 397 -4.61 29.72 11.35
CA GLU A 397 -5.09 28.36 11.16
C GLU A 397 -6.54 28.33 10.66
N VAL A 398 -6.82 27.49 9.68
CA VAL A 398 -8.19 27.28 9.19
C VAL A 398 -8.90 26.26 10.08
N ASN A 399 -10.04 26.68 10.65
CA ASN A 399 -10.93 25.84 11.44
C ASN A 399 -12.33 25.74 10.81
N ALA A 400 -13.22 24.96 11.43
CA ALA A 400 -14.58 24.75 10.93
C ALA A 400 -15.39 26.04 10.76
N ILE A 401 -15.17 27.05 11.61
CA ILE A 401 -15.85 28.35 11.50
C ILE A 401 -15.38 29.06 10.23
N THR A 402 -14.06 29.10 10.01
CA THR A 402 -13.48 29.73 8.82
C THR A 402 -13.92 29.03 7.53
N ILE A 403 -14.01 27.69 7.53
CA ILE A 403 -14.53 26.94 6.38
C ILE A 403 -16.00 27.27 6.10
N LYS A 404 -16.86 27.37 7.13
CA LYS A 404 -18.26 27.78 6.95
C LYS A 404 -18.37 29.16 6.32
N THR A 405 -17.54 30.11 6.77
CA THR A 405 -17.45 31.46 6.19
C THR A 405 -17.01 31.40 4.72
N PHE A 406 -15.95 30.66 4.41
CA PHE A 406 -15.50 30.45 3.03
C PHE A 406 -16.63 29.89 2.17
N MET A 407 -17.29 28.82 2.60
CA MET A 407 -18.35 28.15 1.84
C MET A 407 -19.54 29.09 1.60
N HIS A 408 -19.87 29.95 2.56
CA HIS A 408 -20.91 30.95 2.40
C HIS A 408 -20.55 31.98 1.33
N LEU A 409 -19.33 32.54 1.39
CA LEU A 409 -18.83 33.51 0.41
C LEU A 409 -18.76 32.89 -1.00
N TYR A 410 -18.19 31.69 -1.11
CA TYR A 410 -18.09 30.94 -2.35
C TYR A 410 -19.47 30.66 -2.95
N LYS A 411 -20.43 30.18 -2.15
CA LYS A 411 -21.81 29.94 -2.60
C LYS A 411 -22.46 31.22 -3.13
N ASN A 412 -22.35 32.34 -2.40
CA ASN A 412 -22.92 33.61 -2.82
C ASN A 412 -22.26 34.12 -4.12
N PHE A 413 -20.95 33.95 -4.25
CA PHE A 413 -20.23 34.28 -5.48
C PHE A 413 -20.75 33.45 -6.67
N VAL A 414 -20.83 32.13 -6.56
CA VAL A 414 -21.33 31.27 -7.64
C VAL A 414 -22.77 31.64 -8.02
N LEU A 415 -23.62 31.94 -7.04
CA LEU A 415 -25.01 32.35 -7.29
C LEU A 415 -25.14 33.72 -7.98
N SER A 416 -24.11 34.56 -7.89
CA SER A 416 -24.03 35.84 -8.59
C SER A 416 -23.66 35.72 -10.07
N LEU A 417 -23.15 34.56 -10.50
CA LEU A 417 -22.80 34.30 -11.91
C LEU A 417 -24.06 34.02 -12.75
N SER A 418 -24.02 34.37 -14.04
CA SER A 418 -25.13 34.20 -14.99
C SER A 418 -25.63 32.75 -15.07
N HIS A 419 -24.73 31.77 -15.06
CA HIS A 419 -25.06 30.34 -15.19
C HIS A 419 -25.22 29.62 -13.85
N ARG A 420 -24.93 30.29 -12.71
CA ARG A 420 -25.01 29.74 -11.35
C ARG A 420 -24.37 28.35 -11.19
N ASN A 421 -23.31 28.07 -11.93
CA ASN A 421 -22.77 26.74 -12.11
C ASN A 421 -21.54 26.49 -11.23
N PHE A 422 -21.70 25.70 -10.17
CA PHE A 422 -20.61 25.28 -9.28
C PHE A 422 -19.51 24.45 -9.97
N ARG A 423 -19.74 23.96 -11.20
CA ARG A 423 -18.73 23.22 -11.97
C ARG A 423 -17.70 24.12 -12.63
N GLU A 424 -18.01 25.40 -12.78
CA GLU A 424 -17.16 26.38 -13.47
C GLU A 424 -16.27 27.16 -12.51
N VAL A 425 -16.50 27.04 -11.19
CA VAL A 425 -15.76 27.78 -10.17
C VAL A 425 -15.00 26.83 -9.27
N GLU A 426 -13.67 26.90 -9.34
CA GLU A 426 -12.73 26.19 -8.48
C GLU A 426 -12.55 26.93 -7.15
N PRO A 427 -12.84 26.30 -5.99
CA PRO A 427 -12.56 26.88 -4.68
C PRO A 427 -11.12 26.60 -4.22
N LEU A 428 -10.38 27.63 -3.86
CA LEU A 428 -9.01 27.53 -3.33
C LEU A 428 -8.87 28.27 -2.00
N ILE A 429 -8.15 27.67 -1.06
CA ILE A 429 -7.81 28.29 0.23
C ILE A 429 -6.30 28.31 0.39
N ILE A 430 -5.74 29.46 0.77
CA ILE A 430 -4.32 29.65 1.08
C ILE A 430 -4.21 30.13 2.54
N ALA A 431 -3.57 29.35 3.41
CA ALA A 431 -3.54 29.62 4.85
C ALA A 431 -2.19 29.30 5.50
N LYS A 432 -1.97 29.64 6.78
CA LYS A 432 -0.75 29.20 7.49
C LYS A 432 -0.78 27.72 7.85
N SER A 433 -1.91 27.25 8.36
CA SER A 433 -2.15 25.85 8.74
C SER A 433 -3.64 25.52 8.65
N TYR A 434 -3.99 24.25 8.80
CA TYR A 434 -5.36 23.75 8.80
C TYR A 434 -5.52 22.80 9.99
N SER A 435 -6.59 22.99 10.75
CA SER A 435 -7.01 22.03 11.78
C SER A 435 -7.59 20.76 11.15
N ASP A 436 -7.55 19.66 11.89
CA ASP A 436 -8.12 18.37 11.44
C ASP A 436 -9.61 18.49 11.10
N GLU A 437 -10.39 19.20 11.93
CA GLU A 437 -11.82 19.42 11.69
C GLU A 437 -12.08 20.18 10.37
N ALA A 438 -11.22 21.15 10.02
CA ALA A 438 -11.34 21.85 8.74
C ALA A 438 -11.05 20.93 7.55
N ILE A 439 -10.05 20.06 7.68
CA ILE A 439 -9.71 19.07 6.65
C ILE A 439 -10.89 18.11 6.45
N GLU A 440 -11.47 17.57 7.52
CA GLU A 440 -12.63 16.66 7.46
C GLU A 440 -13.83 17.28 6.73
N ILE A 441 -14.17 18.54 7.02
CA ILE A 441 -15.29 19.23 6.35
C ILE A 441 -15.03 19.39 4.84
N ILE A 442 -13.79 19.66 4.45
CA ILE A 442 -13.40 19.83 3.05
C ILE A 442 -13.39 18.47 2.33
N GLU A 443 -12.93 17.41 2.99
CA GLU A 443 -13.01 16.04 2.48
C GLU A 443 -14.47 15.58 2.29
N GLU A 444 -15.36 15.89 3.25
CA GLU A 444 -16.80 15.62 3.12
C GLU A 444 -17.37 16.35 1.90
N TYR A 445 -17.01 17.62 1.69
CA TYR A 445 -17.46 18.37 0.52
C TYR A 445 -16.98 17.71 -0.78
N ASN A 446 -15.69 17.39 -0.87
CA ASN A 446 -15.08 16.86 -2.08
C ASN A 446 -15.61 15.46 -2.44
N SER A 447 -15.94 14.65 -1.44
CA SER A 447 -16.57 13.34 -1.64
C SER A 447 -18.05 13.45 -2.00
N LYS A 448 -18.81 14.31 -1.30
CA LYS A 448 -20.26 14.45 -1.49
C LYS A 448 -20.64 15.09 -2.82
N TYR A 449 -19.78 15.96 -3.35
CA TYR A 449 -20.07 16.75 -4.54
C TYR A 449 -19.11 16.46 -5.70
N GLU A 450 -18.98 15.19 -6.08
CA GLU A 450 -18.06 14.70 -7.14
C GLU A 450 -18.17 15.43 -8.49
N LYS A 451 -19.36 15.98 -8.80
CA LYS A 451 -19.61 16.73 -10.04
C LYS A 451 -19.14 18.19 -9.98
N ARG A 452 -18.71 18.70 -8.82
CA ARG A 452 -18.20 20.07 -8.62
C ARG A 452 -16.66 20.08 -8.65
N LYS A 453 -16.06 21.25 -8.84
CA LYS A 453 -14.60 21.37 -8.71
C LYS A 453 -14.21 21.14 -7.24
N PRO A 454 -13.19 20.32 -6.97
CA PRO A 454 -12.75 20.06 -5.61
C PRO A 454 -12.05 21.27 -5.01
N PHE A 455 -12.09 21.38 -3.69
CA PHE A 455 -11.27 22.31 -2.94
C PHE A 455 -9.80 21.96 -3.07
N ARG A 456 -8.97 22.99 -3.33
CA ARG A 456 -7.50 22.90 -3.26
C ARG A 456 -7.01 23.76 -2.11
N LEU A 457 -6.08 23.22 -1.34
CA LEU A 457 -5.58 23.84 -0.13
C LEU A 457 -4.09 24.18 -0.29
N PHE A 458 -3.68 25.28 0.29
CA PHE A 458 -2.28 25.68 0.27
C PHE A 458 -1.88 26.17 1.64
N THR A 459 -0.66 25.83 2.06
CA THR A 459 -0.02 26.43 3.22
C THR A 459 1.04 27.43 2.80
N TYR A 460 1.38 28.39 3.65
CA TYR A 460 2.50 29.31 3.42
C TYR A 460 3.21 29.66 4.73
N LYS A 461 4.37 30.32 4.65
CA LYS A 461 5.24 30.62 5.80
C LYS A 461 4.80 31.84 6.61
#